data_AF-A0A238F4C4-F1
#
_entry.id   AF-A0A238F4C4-F1
#
_cell.length_a   1.000
_cell.length_b   1.000
_cell.length_c   1.000
_cell.angle_alpha   90.00
_cell.angle_beta   90.00
_cell.angle_gamma   90.00
#
_symmetry.space_group_name_H-M   'P 1'
#
loop_
_entity.id
_entity.type
_entity.pdbx_description
1 polymer ?
#
loop_
_entity_poly.entity_id
_entity_poly.type
_entity_poly.pdbx_seq_one_letter_code
_entity_poly.pdbx_strand_id
1 'polypeptide(L)'
;MKPTLRPLLLLALGSLTTYSWATSIPQQQLQQHPFPPPNAGDRNAYGPAMAMPKANPFLSSSANTVSSASMSLADLLTQSRRSSIFYDYCRDVPSVSSLLNSPPSPSKETMPTLLVPLNSAIIAMGRKPHQTQPTTDSNAPQVRNERQLEEETNEYLSRWVRAHVIQGEVEVGTEGWQDKQYETLDRSSVRFALRNGATTNEERVVVLPGEIEVVGMTRASNGIIYYIAGTLNLRSAQA
;
A
#
# COMPACT_ATOMS: atom_id res chain seq x y z
N MET A 1 -38.45 53.25 -15.48
CA MET A 1 -39.77 52.58 -15.33
C MET A 1 -39.52 51.09 -15.12
N LYS A 2 -39.80 50.58 -13.92
CA LYS A 2 -39.73 49.16 -13.56
C LYS A 2 -41.13 48.57 -13.72
N PRO A 3 -41.26 47.32 -14.18
CA PRO A 3 -42.35 46.47 -13.73
C PRO A 3 -41.84 45.30 -12.89
N THR A 4 -42.53 45.14 -11.77
CA THR A 4 -42.38 44.16 -10.69
C THR A 4 -43.53 43.14 -10.80
N LEU A 5 -43.43 42.01 -10.08
CA LEU A 5 -44.37 40.87 -9.89
C LEU A 5 -44.14 39.66 -10.81
N ARG A 6 -44.18 38.39 -10.36
CA ARG A 6 -44.20 37.70 -9.05
C ARG A 6 -43.95 36.20 -9.36
N PRO A 7 -43.47 35.38 -8.40
CA PRO A 7 -43.13 33.97 -8.64
C PRO A 7 -44.36 33.06 -8.48
N LEU A 8 -44.45 32.01 -9.31
CA LEU A 8 -45.46 30.96 -9.17
C LEU A 8 -44.81 29.68 -8.66
N LEU A 9 -45.27 29.27 -7.48
CA LEU A 9 -44.84 28.15 -6.68
C LEU A 9 -45.69 26.94 -7.10
N LEU A 10 -45.07 25.87 -7.59
CA LEU A 10 -45.73 24.60 -7.86
C LEU A 10 -45.05 23.50 -7.03
N LEU A 11 -45.70 23.22 -5.90
CA LEU A 11 -45.48 22.06 -5.03
C LEU A 11 -45.88 20.79 -5.79
N ALA A 12 -44.91 19.93 -6.09
CA ALA A 12 -45.18 18.54 -6.47
C ALA A 12 -44.84 17.63 -5.27
N LEU A 13 -45.90 17.13 -4.63
CA LEU A 13 -45.86 16.05 -3.63
C LEU A 13 -45.58 14.74 -4.36
N GLY A 14 -44.37 14.21 -4.21
CA GLY A 14 -43.97 12.88 -4.68
C GLY A 14 -43.80 11.94 -3.50
N SER A 15 -44.65 10.93 -3.45
CA SER A 15 -44.83 9.94 -2.40
C SER A 15 -43.56 9.16 -2.04
N LEU A 16 -43.28 9.04 -0.73
CA LEU A 16 -42.28 8.12 -0.17
C LEU A 16 -42.88 6.72 -0.07
N THR A 17 -42.48 5.80 -0.94
CA THR A 17 -42.67 4.36 -0.74
C THR A 17 -41.40 3.77 -0.14
N THR A 18 -41.38 3.58 1.18
CA THR A 18 -40.33 2.84 1.88
C THR A 18 -40.59 1.34 1.75
N TYR A 19 -39.85 0.67 0.87
CA TYR A 19 -39.81 -0.79 0.82
C TYR A 19 -38.88 -1.30 1.91
N SER A 20 -39.47 -1.77 3.01
CA SER A 20 -38.78 -2.48 4.09
C SER A 20 -38.66 -3.96 3.73
N TRP A 21 -37.51 -4.38 3.22
CA TRP A 21 -37.19 -5.80 3.03
C TRP A 21 -36.54 -6.31 4.31
N ALA A 22 -37.35 -6.89 5.20
CA ALA A 22 -36.88 -7.64 6.34
C ALA A 22 -36.37 -9.01 5.87
N THR A 23 -35.05 -9.17 5.79
CA THR A 23 -34.44 -10.50 5.63
C THR A 23 -34.35 -11.18 6.99
N SER A 24 -35.21 -12.17 7.16
CA SER A 24 -35.19 -13.15 8.26
C SER A 24 -33.85 -13.90 8.28
N ILE A 25 -33.07 -13.71 9.34
CA ILE A 25 -31.88 -14.52 9.64
C ILE A 25 -32.35 -15.82 10.32
N PRO A 26 -32.11 -17.01 9.76
CA PRO A 26 -32.32 -18.25 10.50
C PRO A 26 -31.25 -18.37 11.60
N GLN A 27 -31.69 -18.36 12.86
CA GLN A 27 -30.86 -18.78 13.99
C GLN A 27 -30.50 -20.26 13.82
N GLN A 28 -29.24 -20.52 13.46
CA GLN A 28 -28.66 -21.84 13.71
C GLN A 28 -28.26 -21.96 15.17
N GLN A 29 -29.07 -22.78 15.82
CA GLN A 29 -28.97 -23.41 17.12
C GLN A 29 -27.53 -23.80 17.51
N LEU A 30 -26.99 -23.11 18.52
CA LEU A 30 -25.83 -23.54 19.29
C LEU A 30 -26.21 -24.80 20.09
N GLN A 31 -25.91 -25.98 19.54
CA GLN A 31 -25.85 -27.22 20.32
C GLN A 31 -24.57 -27.16 21.18
N GLN A 32 -24.75 -26.73 22.42
CA GLN A 32 -23.73 -26.87 23.46
C GLN A 32 -23.68 -28.34 23.90
N HIS A 33 -22.54 -29.00 23.65
CA HIS A 33 -22.22 -30.27 24.30
C HIS A 33 -21.78 -29.98 25.75
N PRO A 34 -22.30 -30.72 26.75
CA PRO A 34 -21.83 -30.60 28.13
C PRO A 34 -20.43 -31.24 28.28
N PHE A 35 -19.43 -30.44 28.62
CA PHE A 35 -18.13 -30.94 29.08
C PHE A 35 -18.28 -31.52 30.50
N PRO A 36 -17.71 -32.70 30.81
CA PRO A 36 -17.63 -33.20 32.17
C PRO A 36 -16.65 -32.33 33.00
N PRO A 37 -16.90 -32.14 34.31
CA PRO A 37 -16.00 -31.38 35.17
C PRO A 37 -14.66 -32.12 35.35
N PRO A 38 -13.54 -31.39 35.46
CA PRO A 38 -12.24 -32.00 35.73
C PRO A 38 -12.19 -32.55 37.16
N ASN A 39 -11.67 -33.78 37.23
CA ASN A 39 -11.45 -34.58 38.43
C ASN A 39 -10.57 -33.82 39.44
N ALA A 40 -11.07 -33.70 40.67
CA ALA A 40 -10.33 -33.13 41.78
C ALA A 40 -9.39 -34.19 42.36
N GLY A 41 -8.12 -34.14 41.97
CA GLY A 41 -7.08 -34.99 42.55
C GLY A 41 -5.77 -34.92 41.79
N ASP A 42 -4.95 -33.91 42.05
CA ASP A 42 -3.65 -34.15 42.67
C ASP A 42 -2.95 -32.82 42.99
N ARG A 43 -2.60 -32.67 44.27
CA ARG A 43 -1.75 -31.62 44.80
C ARG A 43 -0.32 -32.15 44.75
N ASN A 44 0.58 -31.41 44.10
CA ASN A 44 2.01 -31.21 44.39
C ASN A 44 2.87 -31.18 43.12
N ALA A 45 3.19 -29.97 42.64
CA ALA A 45 4.47 -29.66 41.99
C ALA A 45 4.59 -28.14 41.79
N TYR A 46 4.89 -27.41 42.86
CA TYR A 46 5.40 -26.04 42.72
C TYR A 46 6.86 -26.11 42.25
N GLY A 47 7.08 -25.95 40.95
CA GLY A 47 8.36 -25.53 40.39
C GLY A 47 8.43 -24.01 40.32
N PRO A 48 9.60 -23.37 40.43
CA PRO A 48 9.71 -21.91 40.40
C PRO A 48 9.29 -21.38 39.03
N ALA A 49 8.41 -20.39 39.03
CA ALA A 49 7.96 -19.66 37.85
C ALA A 49 9.17 -18.96 37.20
N MET A 50 9.73 -19.58 36.16
CA MET A 50 10.62 -18.90 35.22
C MET A 50 9.81 -17.83 34.51
N ALA A 51 10.11 -16.57 34.78
CA ALA A 51 9.57 -15.43 34.05
C ALA A 51 9.80 -15.65 32.55
N MET A 52 8.71 -15.75 31.78
CA MET A 52 8.81 -15.68 30.33
C MET A 52 9.38 -14.30 29.95
N PRO A 53 10.51 -14.21 29.23
CA PRO A 53 10.81 -12.97 28.54
C PRO A 53 9.67 -12.72 27.54
N LYS A 54 9.05 -11.55 27.65
CA LYS A 54 8.05 -11.04 26.71
C LYS A 54 8.76 -10.91 25.35
N ALA A 55 8.65 -11.95 24.52
CA ALA A 55 9.28 -11.96 23.20
C ALA A 55 8.70 -10.80 22.38
N ASN A 56 9.59 -9.91 21.93
CA ASN A 56 9.26 -8.87 20.97
C ASN A 56 8.83 -9.53 19.65
N PRO A 57 7.72 -9.10 19.01
CA PRO A 57 7.33 -9.59 17.69
C PRO A 57 8.32 -9.19 16.58
N PHE A 58 9.37 -8.44 16.91
CA PHE A 58 10.43 -8.06 15.97
C PHE A 58 11.52 -9.12 15.75
N LEU A 59 11.60 -10.20 16.55
CA LEU A 59 12.76 -11.11 16.49
C LEU A 59 12.49 -12.63 16.61
N SER A 60 11.25 -13.10 16.48
CA SER A 60 10.98 -14.56 16.50
C SER A 60 10.26 -15.05 15.25
N SER A 61 10.98 -15.15 14.14
CA SER A 61 10.57 -15.98 13.00
C SER A 61 11.08 -17.41 13.20
N SER A 62 10.32 -18.22 13.94
CA SER A 62 10.49 -19.68 13.95
C SER A 62 9.28 -20.32 13.28
N ALA A 63 9.22 -20.21 11.95
CA ALA A 63 8.37 -21.01 11.08
C ALA A 63 9.05 -21.07 9.70
N ASN A 64 9.74 -22.18 9.40
CA ASN A 64 10.39 -22.50 8.12
C ASN A 64 10.95 -21.31 7.33
N THR A 65 12.02 -20.72 7.83
CA THR A 65 12.71 -19.59 7.20
C THR A 65 13.61 -20.10 6.07
N VAL A 66 13.07 -20.24 4.86
CA VAL A 66 13.91 -20.02 3.67
C VAL A 66 14.40 -18.59 3.82
N SER A 67 15.71 -18.39 3.97
CA SER A 67 16.30 -17.07 4.16
C SER A 67 15.79 -16.12 3.07
N SER A 68 15.00 -15.11 3.43
CA SER A 68 14.45 -14.12 2.48
C SER A 68 15.55 -13.41 1.70
N ALA A 69 16.79 -13.39 2.23
CA ALA A 69 17.97 -12.86 1.55
C ALA A 69 18.36 -13.65 0.28
N SER A 70 17.88 -14.88 0.08
CA SER A 70 18.11 -15.63 -1.16
C SER A 70 16.99 -15.47 -2.19
N MET A 71 15.84 -14.89 -1.82
CA MET A 71 14.70 -14.70 -2.72
C MET A 71 14.84 -13.39 -3.51
N SER A 72 14.45 -13.41 -4.79
CA SER A 72 14.44 -12.19 -5.61
C SER A 72 13.26 -11.29 -5.23
N LEU A 73 13.30 -10.03 -5.70
CA LEU A 73 12.18 -9.08 -5.59
C LEU A 73 10.89 -9.67 -6.17
N ALA A 74 10.98 -10.30 -7.35
CA ALA A 74 9.84 -10.95 -7.98
C ALA A 74 9.26 -12.09 -7.13
N ASP A 75 10.11 -12.93 -6.52
CA ASP A 75 9.67 -14.04 -5.67
C ASP A 75 8.97 -13.53 -4.40
N LEU A 76 9.55 -12.53 -3.74
CA LEU A 76 8.98 -11.93 -2.53
C LEU A 76 7.64 -11.26 -2.81
N LEU A 77 7.53 -10.52 -3.91
CA LEU A 77 6.29 -9.87 -4.32
C LEU A 77 5.22 -10.88 -4.73
N THR A 78 5.60 -11.98 -5.39
CA THR A 78 4.68 -13.07 -5.74
C THR A 78 4.07 -13.73 -4.50
N GLN A 79 4.82 -13.86 -3.40
CA GLN A 79 4.34 -14.45 -2.15
C GLN A 79 3.56 -13.45 -1.27
N SER A 80 3.77 -12.15 -1.47
CA SER A 80 3.21 -11.09 -0.62
C SER A 80 1.75 -10.76 -0.98
N ARG A 81 0.80 -11.42 -0.30
CA ARG A 81 -0.65 -11.16 -0.47
C ARG A 81 -1.06 -9.70 -0.20
N ARG A 82 -0.33 -9.00 0.66
CA ARG A 82 -0.63 -7.61 1.06
C ARG A 82 -0.24 -6.55 0.01
N SER A 83 0.52 -6.94 -1.00
CA SER A 83 1.03 -6.05 -2.06
C SER A 83 0.78 -6.61 -3.47
N SER A 84 -0.14 -7.57 -3.59
CA SER A 84 -0.41 -8.26 -4.86
C SER A 84 -0.88 -7.30 -5.95
N ILE A 85 -1.71 -6.29 -5.62
CA ILE A 85 -2.23 -5.32 -6.59
C ILE A 85 -1.09 -4.51 -7.21
N PHE A 86 -0.13 -4.08 -6.39
CA PHE A 86 1.04 -3.36 -6.88
C PHE A 86 1.89 -4.23 -7.79
N TYR A 87 2.10 -5.50 -7.41
CA TYR A 87 2.90 -6.43 -8.19
C TYR A 87 2.29 -6.71 -9.56
N ASP A 88 0.96 -6.84 -9.65
CA ASP A 88 0.26 -6.97 -10.93
C ASP A 88 0.59 -5.79 -11.86
N TYR A 89 0.54 -4.55 -11.35
CA TYR A 89 0.93 -3.37 -12.13
C TYR A 89 2.42 -3.36 -12.51
N CYS A 90 3.32 -3.82 -11.65
CA CYS A 90 4.74 -3.91 -11.99
C CYS A 90 5.00 -4.83 -13.18
N ARG A 91 4.23 -5.92 -13.32
CA ARG A 91 4.37 -6.87 -14.42
C ARG A 91 3.97 -6.27 -15.76
N ASP A 92 3.01 -5.36 -15.76
CA ASP A 92 2.51 -4.66 -16.95
C ASP A 92 3.46 -3.54 -17.43
N VAL A 93 4.45 -3.16 -16.61
CA VAL A 93 5.41 -2.09 -16.93
C VAL A 93 6.77 -2.72 -17.24
N PRO A 94 7.19 -2.81 -18.53
CA PRO A 94 8.38 -3.57 -18.93
C PRO A 94 9.66 -3.16 -18.21
N SER A 95 9.88 -1.85 -18.02
CA SER A 95 11.08 -1.34 -17.35
C SER A 95 11.18 -1.79 -15.89
N VAL A 96 10.05 -1.94 -15.20
CA VAL A 96 10.01 -2.38 -13.80
C VAL A 96 10.03 -3.90 -13.74
N SER A 97 9.28 -4.58 -14.60
CA SER A 97 9.28 -6.04 -14.71
C SER A 97 10.68 -6.61 -14.95
N SER A 98 11.47 -6.03 -15.87
CA SER A 98 12.87 -6.43 -16.09
C SER A 98 13.75 -6.20 -14.86
N LEU A 99 13.52 -5.11 -14.13
CA LEU A 99 14.25 -4.78 -12.91
C LEU A 99 13.95 -5.76 -11.77
N LEU A 100 12.69 -6.18 -11.60
CA LEU A 100 12.30 -7.18 -10.58
C LEU A 100 12.97 -8.54 -10.81
N ASN A 101 13.20 -8.90 -12.07
CA ASN A 101 13.79 -10.18 -12.49
C ASN A 101 15.31 -10.09 -12.75
N SER A 102 15.93 -8.93 -12.52
CA SER A 102 17.36 -8.74 -12.77
C SER A 102 18.19 -9.63 -11.83
N PRO A 103 19.32 -10.19 -12.31
CA PRO A 103 20.17 -11.02 -11.47
C PRO A 103 20.72 -10.22 -10.28
N PRO A 104 21.02 -10.89 -9.16
CA PRO A 104 21.69 -10.26 -8.02
C PRO A 104 22.99 -9.57 -8.48
N SER A 105 23.17 -8.32 -8.09
CA SER A 105 24.38 -7.56 -8.38
C SER A 105 25.09 -7.20 -7.08
N PRO A 106 26.44 -7.27 -7.03
CA PRO A 106 27.19 -6.91 -5.83
C PRO A 106 27.27 -5.39 -5.59
N SER A 107 26.93 -4.54 -6.58
CA SER A 107 27.04 -3.09 -6.43
C SER A 107 25.75 -2.46 -5.91
N LYS A 108 25.87 -1.64 -4.84
CA LYS A 108 24.73 -0.92 -4.23
C LYS A 108 23.99 -0.01 -5.22
N GLU A 109 24.69 0.54 -6.21
CA GLU A 109 24.12 1.42 -7.24
C GLU A 109 23.15 0.71 -8.18
N THR A 110 23.27 -0.62 -8.29
CA THR A 110 22.40 -1.44 -9.14
C THR A 110 21.35 -2.21 -8.35
N MET A 111 21.33 -2.10 -7.02
CA MET A 111 20.29 -2.68 -6.17
C MET A 111 19.13 -1.70 -6.02
N PRO A 112 18.00 -1.87 -6.73
CA PRO A 112 16.87 -0.97 -6.63
C PRO A 112 16.19 -1.05 -5.26
N THR A 113 15.55 0.06 -4.88
CA THR A 113 14.67 0.14 -3.71
C THR A 113 13.23 0.35 -4.16
N LEU A 114 12.34 -0.56 -3.77
CA LEU A 114 10.91 -0.50 -4.07
C LEU A 114 10.14 0.07 -2.89
N LEU A 115 9.30 1.07 -3.18
CA LEU A 115 8.33 1.64 -2.26
C LEU A 115 6.97 0.99 -2.54
N VAL A 116 6.70 -0.15 -1.92
CA VAL A 116 5.57 -1.02 -2.26
C VAL A 116 4.33 -0.62 -1.47
N PRO A 117 3.29 -0.06 -2.10
CA PRO A 117 2.04 0.25 -1.43
C PRO A 117 1.34 -1.01 -0.96
N LEU A 118 0.71 -0.94 0.20
CA LEU A 118 -0.24 -1.96 0.62
C LEU A 118 -1.47 -1.95 -0.29
N ASN A 119 -2.10 -3.10 -0.48
CA ASN A 119 -3.36 -3.22 -1.20
C ASN A 119 -4.42 -2.25 -0.64
N SER A 120 -4.46 -2.09 0.70
CA SER A 120 -5.34 -1.12 1.37
C SER A 120 -5.07 0.32 0.92
N ALA A 121 -3.81 0.70 0.72
CA ALA A 121 -3.44 2.03 0.24
C ALA A 121 -3.92 2.27 -1.20
N ILE A 122 -3.76 1.29 -2.09
CA ILE A 122 -4.23 1.38 -3.48
C ILE A 122 -5.77 1.40 -3.52
N ILE A 123 -6.43 0.60 -2.69
CA ILE A 123 -7.90 0.58 -2.56
C ILE A 123 -8.43 1.92 -2.01
N ALA A 124 -7.70 2.57 -1.10
CA ALA A 124 -8.07 3.87 -0.56
C ALA A 124 -7.91 5.04 -1.56
N MET A 125 -7.17 4.85 -2.67
CA MET A 125 -7.06 5.87 -3.70
C MET A 125 -8.44 6.20 -4.30
N GLY A 126 -8.77 7.49 -4.37
CA GLY A 126 -10.03 7.95 -4.98
C GLY A 126 -10.18 7.56 -6.46
N ARG A 127 -9.05 7.42 -7.17
CA ARG A 127 -8.98 6.90 -8.54
C ARG A 127 -7.84 5.91 -8.66
N LYS A 128 -8.06 4.83 -9.42
CA LYS A 128 -7.05 3.76 -9.56
C LYS A 128 -6.01 4.10 -10.64
N PRO A 129 -4.77 3.55 -10.54
CA PRO A 129 -3.73 3.79 -11.53
C PRO A 129 -4.10 3.37 -12.96
N HIS A 130 -4.98 2.39 -13.11
CA HIS A 130 -5.48 1.89 -14.40
C HIS A 130 -6.74 2.62 -14.89
N GLN A 131 -7.18 3.68 -14.20
CA GLN A 131 -8.30 4.51 -14.65
C GLN A 131 -7.74 5.77 -15.30
N THR A 132 -8.25 6.14 -16.49
CA THR A 132 -7.79 7.32 -17.23
C THR A 132 -7.89 8.58 -16.37
N GLN A 133 -6.83 9.39 -16.34
CA GLN A 133 -6.89 10.71 -15.70
C GLN A 133 -7.93 11.62 -16.38
N PRO A 134 -8.59 12.52 -15.63
CA PRO A 134 -9.34 13.60 -16.26
C PRO A 134 -8.34 14.49 -17.00
N THR A 135 -8.64 14.84 -18.24
CA THR A 135 -7.97 15.96 -18.91
C THR A 135 -8.07 17.19 -18.04
N THR A 136 -6.95 17.67 -17.51
CA THR A 136 -6.93 18.97 -16.83
C THR A 136 -7.02 20.11 -17.86
N ASP A 137 -6.78 19.81 -19.14
CA ASP A 137 -6.94 20.74 -20.24
C ASP A 137 -8.42 20.97 -20.56
N SER A 138 -8.97 22.02 -19.96
CA SER A 138 -10.32 22.54 -20.20
C SER A 138 -10.49 23.11 -21.64
N ASN A 139 -9.42 23.11 -22.45
CA ASN A 139 -9.34 23.74 -23.76
C ASN A 139 -9.18 22.76 -24.94
N ALA A 140 -9.26 21.44 -24.72
CA ALA A 140 -9.18 20.48 -25.81
C ALA A 140 -10.59 20.00 -26.24
N PRO A 141 -11.12 20.45 -27.39
CA PRO A 141 -12.25 19.79 -28.03
C PRO A 141 -11.73 18.56 -28.78
N GLN A 142 -11.20 17.57 -28.06
CA GLN A 142 -10.72 16.35 -28.69
C GLN A 142 -11.55 15.17 -28.20
N VAL A 143 -12.49 14.76 -29.05
CA VAL A 143 -13.10 13.43 -28.95
C VAL A 143 -11.96 12.42 -29.08
N ARG A 144 -11.55 11.85 -27.95
CA ARG A 144 -10.55 10.78 -27.94
C ARG A 144 -11.21 9.51 -28.42
N ASN A 145 -10.49 8.77 -29.25
CA ASN A 145 -10.89 7.41 -29.56
C ASN A 145 -10.43 6.46 -28.43
N GLU A 146 -10.97 5.24 -28.45
CA GLU A 146 -10.67 4.20 -27.46
C GLU A 146 -9.17 3.91 -27.35
N ARG A 147 -8.47 3.80 -28.48
CA ARG A 147 -7.02 3.57 -28.52
C ARG A 147 -6.23 4.66 -27.79
N GLN A 148 -6.55 5.93 -28.02
CA GLN A 148 -5.88 7.06 -27.35
C GLN A 148 -6.13 7.01 -25.84
N LEU A 149 -7.34 6.66 -25.43
CA LEU A 149 -7.67 6.52 -24.02
C LEU A 149 -6.88 5.38 -23.34
N GLU A 150 -6.73 4.25 -24.03
CA GLU A 150 -5.91 3.13 -23.57
C GLU A 150 -4.42 3.51 -23.47
N GLU A 151 -3.87 4.17 -24.49
CA GLU A 151 -2.48 4.64 -24.51
C GLU A 151 -2.19 5.59 -23.34
N GLU A 152 -3.05 6.59 -23.11
CA GLU A 152 -2.90 7.52 -21.98
C GLU A 152 -3.03 6.83 -20.62
N THR A 153 -3.93 5.86 -20.52
CA THR A 153 -4.13 5.09 -19.29
C THR A 153 -2.90 4.24 -18.98
N ASN A 154 -2.34 3.59 -20.01
CA ASN A 154 -1.12 2.79 -19.89
C ASN A 154 0.10 3.65 -19.57
N GLU A 155 0.21 4.83 -20.17
CA GLU A 155 1.28 5.79 -19.84
C GLU A 155 1.18 6.24 -18.39
N TYR A 156 -0.01 6.62 -17.93
CA TYR A 156 -0.23 7.01 -16.54
C TYR A 156 0.10 5.89 -15.56
N LEU A 157 -0.36 4.66 -15.82
CA LEU A 157 -0.03 3.49 -15.01
C LEU A 157 1.49 3.28 -14.96
N SER A 158 2.15 3.33 -16.10
CA SER A 158 3.61 3.17 -16.22
C SER A 158 4.36 4.19 -15.36
N ARG A 159 3.99 5.47 -15.47
CA ARG A 159 4.57 6.53 -14.63
C ARG A 159 4.29 6.31 -13.15
N TRP A 160 3.05 5.94 -12.81
CA TRP A 160 2.64 5.68 -11.42
C TRP A 160 3.47 4.56 -10.78
N VAL A 161 3.69 3.44 -11.48
CA VAL A 161 4.54 2.36 -10.98
C VAL A 161 5.99 2.84 -10.84
N ARG A 162 6.53 3.55 -11.84
CA ARG A 162 7.92 4.06 -11.84
C ARG A 162 8.19 5.05 -10.70
N ALA A 163 7.20 5.82 -10.27
CA ALA A 163 7.33 6.71 -9.13
C ALA A 163 7.60 5.95 -7.82
N HIS A 164 7.27 4.66 -7.74
CA HIS A 164 7.47 3.80 -6.57
C HIS A 164 8.80 3.03 -6.61
N VAL A 165 9.69 3.34 -7.55
CA VAL A 165 10.99 2.65 -7.71
C VAL A 165 12.11 3.68 -7.64
N ILE A 166 13.03 3.50 -6.69
CA ILE A 166 14.25 4.30 -6.57
C ILE A 166 15.40 3.52 -7.22
N GLN A 167 16.17 4.21 -8.06
CA GLN A 167 17.37 3.63 -8.66
C GLN A 167 18.51 3.66 -7.62
N GLY A 168 18.83 2.50 -7.06
CA GLY A 168 19.87 2.33 -6.06
C GLY A 168 19.35 2.02 -4.66
N GLU A 169 20.29 1.61 -3.83
CA GLU A 169 20.01 1.07 -2.52
C GLU A 169 19.77 2.18 -1.48
N VAL A 170 18.67 2.07 -0.74
CA VAL A 170 18.37 2.95 0.40
C VAL A 170 18.32 2.13 1.68
N GLU A 171 19.31 2.32 2.55
CA GLU A 171 19.39 1.69 3.86
C GLU A 171 18.95 2.68 4.96
N VAL A 172 17.66 2.66 5.31
CA VAL A 172 17.12 3.43 6.43
C VAL A 172 17.74 2.93 7.74
N GLY A 173 18.17 3.85 8.60
CA GLY A 173 18.81 3.56 9.89
C GLY A 173 20.35 3.60 9.87
N THR A 174 20.97 3.89 8.73
CA THR A 174 22.43 4.11 8.63
C THR A 174 22.81 5.57 8.91
N GLU A 175 24.04 5.99 8.64
CA GLU A 175 24.40 7.41 8.74
C GLU A 175 23.98 8.15 7.46
N GLY A 176 23.29 9.29 7.59
CA GLY A 176 22.96 10.15 6.45
C GLY A 176 21.82 9.67 5.53
N TRP A 177 20.97 8.72 5.96
CA TRP A 177 19.75 8.37 5.21
C TRP A 177 18.64 9.41 5.38
N GLN A 178 18.58 10.06 6.54
CA GLN A 178 17.51 11.00 6.88
C GLN A 178 17.62 12.25 6.01
N ASP A 179 16.49 12.67 5.45
CA ASP A 179 16.35 13.85 4.58
C ASP A 179 17.19 13.84 3.30
N LYS A 180 17.89 12.73 3.02
CA LYS A 180 18.55 12.52 1.74
C LYS A 180 17.50 12.38 0.65
N GLN A 181 17.74 13.11 -0.42
CA GLN A 181 16.87 13.15 -1.59
C GLN A 181 17.26 12.03 -2.56
N TYR A 182 16.27 11.24 -2.97
CA TYR A 182 16.39 10.15 -3.92
C TYR A 182 15.53 10.43 -5.15
N GLU A 183 16.03 10.08 -6.32
CA GLU A 183 15.27 10.16 -7.57
C GLU A 183 14.64 8.80 -7.89
N THR A 184 13.37 8.84 -8.27
CA THR A 184 12.60 7.65 -8.68
C THR A 184 12.73 7.44 -10.20
N LEU A 185 12.30 6.29 -10.70
CA LEU A 185 12.31 6.03 -12.15
C LEU A 185 11.38 6.95 -12.95
N ASP A 186 10.42 7.61 -12.32
CA ASP A 186 9.57 8.66 -12.93
C ASP A 186 10.22 10.07 -12.83
N ARG A 187 11.46 10.17 -12.35
CA ARG A 187 12.16 11.45 -12.06
C ARG A 187 11.49 12.29 -10.97
N SER A 188 10.54 11.71 -10.26
CA SER A 188 9.96 12.28 -9.04
C SER A 188 10.96 12.10 -7.91
N SER A 189 11.00 13.05 -6.99
CA SER A 189 11.94 13.02 -5.89
C SER A 189 11.28 12.66 -4.58
N VAL A 190 11.90 11.73 -3.86
CA VAL A 190 11.44 11.22 -2.58
C VAL A 190 12.54 11.32 -1.52
N ARG A 191 12.16 11.46 -0.26
CA ARG A 191 13.10 11.38 0.87
C ARG A 191 12.48 10.63 2.03
N PHE A 192 13.33 10.01 2.84
CA PHE A 192 12.92 9.34 4.07
C PHE A 192 13.18 10.28 5.24
N ALA A 193 12.22 10.38 6.15
CA ALA A 193 12.33 11.20 7.35
C ALA A 193 11.73 10.45 8.54
N LEU A 194 12.06 10.90 9.75
CA LEU A 194 11.28 10.56 10.93
C LEU A 194 9.97 11.37 10.88
N ARG A 195 8.87 10.76 11.33
CA ARG A 195 7.60 11.48 11.52
C ARG A 195 7.84 12.69 12.45
N ASN A 196 7.14 13.80 12.23
CA ASN A 196 7.26 14.96 13.11
C ASN A 196 6.73 14.65 14.53
N GLY A 197 7.41 15.16 15.56
CA GLY A 197 7.01 14.98 16.97
C GLY A 197 7.51 13.69 17.62
N ALA A 198 8.56 13.15 17.02
CA ALA A 198 9.09 11.85 17.31
C ALA A 198 10.51 12.03 17.93
N THR A 199 10.71 11.53 19.15
CA THR A 199 11.91 11.58 20.02
C THR A 199 12.72 10.26 20.16
N THR A 200 12.34 9.15 19.53
CA THR A 200 12.92 7.79 19.70
C THR A 200 12.97 7.01 18.39
N ASN A 201 14.05 6.26 18.14
CA ASN A 201 14.22 5.40 16.94
C ASN A 201 13.13 4.32 16.70
N GLU A 202 12.20 4.14 17.64
CA GLU A 202 10.96 3.34 17.47
C GLU A 202 9.91 4.07 16.61
N GLU A 203 10.25 5.26 16.13
CA GLU A 203 9.35 6.14 15.40
C GLU A 203 9.28 5.86 13.92
N ARG A 204 8.03 5.92 13.47
CA ARG A 204 7.58 5.55 12.15
C ARG A 204 8.28 6.41 11.11
N VAL A 205 9.25 5.80 10.43
CA VAL A 205 9.87 6.34 9.24
C VAL A 205 8.77 6.65 8.23
N VAL A 206 8.83 7.82 7.63
CA VAL A 206 7.89 8.28 6.61
C VAL A 206 8.63 8.57 5.31
N VAL A 207 7.95 8.36 4.19
CA VAL A 207 8.38 8.77 2.86
C VAL A 207 7.69 10.09 2.51
N LEU A 208 8.48 11.04 2.03
CA LEU A 208 8.03 12.35 1.56
C LEU A 208 8.27 12.45 0.05
N PRO A 209 7.41 13.16 -0.70
CA PRO A 209 6.24 13.92 -0.25
C PRO A 209 5.06 13.02 0.17
N GLY A 210 4.20 13.53 1.06
CA GLY A 210 2.95 12.85 1.48
C GLY A 210 2.97 12.22 2.87
N GLU A 211 4.12 12.23 3.57
CA GLU A 211 4.28 11.73 4.94
C GLU A 211 3.77 10.28 5.09
N ILE A 212 4.14 9.45 4.11
CA ILE A 212 3.63 8.10 3.97
C ILE A 212 4.38 7.18 4.91
N GLU A 213 3.66 6.53 5.82
CA GLU A 213 4.25 5.59 6.78
C GLU A 213 4.89 4.37 6.11
N VAL A 214 6.14 4.08 6.49
CA VAL A 214 6.81 2.81 6.23
C VAL A 214 6.39 1.80 7.29
N VAL A 215 5.68 0.75 6.86
CA VAL A 215 5.09 -0.27 7.75
C VAL A 215 6.01 -1.48 7.91
N GLY A 216 6.96 -1.66 7.01
CA GLY A 216 7.96 -2.73 7.11
C GLY A 216 8.98 -2.69 6.00
N MET A 217 10.01 -3.51 6.15
CA MET A 217 11.09 -3.65 5.19
C MET A 217 11.43 -5.12 4.97
N THR A 218 11.82 -5.49 3.77
CA THR A 218 12.35 -6.82 3.45
C THR A 218 13.46 -6.68 2.43
N ARG A 219 14.59 -7.35 2.68
CA ARG A 219 15.71 -7.40 1.76
C ARG A 219 15.57 -8.60 0.83
N ALA A 220 15.73 -8.36 -0.46
CA ALA A 220 15.80 -9.38 -1.51
C ALA A 220 17.26 -9.59 -1.92
N SER A 221 17.52 -10.64 -2.70
CA SER A 221 18.85 -10.89 -3.29
C SER A 221 19.25 -9.83 -4.32
N ASN A 222 18.27 -9.18 -4.97
CA ASN A 222 18.47 -8.19 -6.02
C ASN A 222 17.83 -6.83 -5.69
N GLY A 223 17.61 -6.49 -4.42
CA GLY A 223 17.14 -5.15 -4.01
C GLY A 223 16.49 -5.09 -2.62
N ILE A 224 15.82 -3.98 -2.33
CA ILE A 224 15.12 -3.73 -1.06
C ILE A 224 13.65 -3.42 -1.32
N ILE A 225 12.76 -3.92 -0.46
CA ILE A 225 11.34 -3.57 -0.42
C ILE A 225 11.05 -2.84 0.88
N TYR A 226 10.49 -1.63 0.78
CA TYR A 226 9.80 -0.96 1.86
C TYR A 226 8.30 -1.00 1.61
N TYR A 227 7.54 -1.56 2.55
CA TYR A 227 6.08 -1.56 2.49
C TYR A 227 5.55 -0.24 3.04
N ILE A 228 4.70 0.45 2.29
CA ILE A 228 4.18 1.77 2.65
C ILE A 228 2.65 1.79 2.78
N ALA A 229 2.13 2.54 3.75
CA ALA A 229 0.69 2.63 4.06
C ALA A 229 -0.10 3.60 3.15
N GLY A 230 0.54 4.18 2.16
CA GLY A 230 -0.02 5.15 1.21
C GLY A 230 0.57 4.95 -0.17
N THR A 231 0.27 5.87 -1.09
CA THR A 231 0.80 5.85 -2.45
C THR A 231 1.48 7.18 -2.78
N LEU A 232 2.51 7.12 -3.62
CA LEU A 232 3.12 8.33 -4.13
C LEU A 232 2.21 8.96 -5.19
N ASN A 233 2.04 10.27 -5.06
CA ASN A 233 1.34 11.06 -6.06
C ASN A 233 2.31 11.36 -7.21
N LEU A 234 1.83 11.21 -8.45
CA LEU A 234 2.60 11.66 -9.60
C LEU A 234 2.78 13.17 -9.56
N ARG A 235 3.97 13.63 -9.93
CA ARG A 235 4.19 15.04 -10.23
C ARG A 235 3.29 15.41 -11.42
N SER A 236 2.48 16.44 -11.27
CA SER A 236 1.83 17.08 -12.42
C SER A 236 2.93 17.55 -13.36
N ALA A 237 2.87 17.14 -14.63
CA ALA A 237 3.79 17.63 -15.63
C ALA A 237 3.69 19.17 -15.62
N GLN A 238 4.74 19.86 -15.20
CA GLN A 238 4.84 21.29 -15.44
C GLN A 238 5.12 21.41 -16.94
N ALA A 239 4.15 21.97 -17.66
CA ALA A 239 4.29 22.41 -19.04
C ALA A 239 5.41 23.45 -19.17
#